data_AF-A0A812L0F8-F1
#
_entry.id   AF-A0A812L0F8-F1
#
_cell.length_a   1.000
_cell.length_b   1.000
_cell.length_c   1.000
_cell.angle_alpha   90.00
_cell.angle_beta   90.00
_cell.angle_gamma   90.00
#
_symmetry.space_group_name_H-M   'P 1'
#
loop_
_entity.id
_entity.type
_entity.pdbx_description
1 polymer ?
#
loop_
_entity_poly.entity_id
_entity_poly.type
_entity_poly.pdbx_seq_one_letter_code
_entity_poly.pdbx_strand_id
1 'polypeptide(L)'
;MVSAMCRPTSVRYTCALNATGELVCFGDNQFYQCDVPPDLGPVVAMAAGGHHTCAVKASGELVCFGDNEFGQCDVPPDLGPVLAVAAGLRHTCAVKASGELVCFGDNQNGQRDVPPDLGPVLAVAAGLRYTCAVKASGELVCFGDNEFGQCDVPPDLGPVVAVAAGGRHTCAVKASGDLICFGFNELGQCDVPAGFRVRLAPRPVRPAAPDPTQQVLQPVHHSEPPAEISQEEGAAIVAEQEATWIEHNIGSGWHGNDFQPQMPVGLTHGVYTSHELRTFLCGPAASL
;
A
#
# COMPACT_ATOMS: atom_id res chain seq x y z
N MET A 1 1.87 -37.77 28.41
CA MET A 1 2.53 -37.33 27.15
C MET A 1 1.54 -36.43 26.41
N VAL A 2 1.52 -35.14 26.75
CA VAL A 2 0.76 -34.15 25.97
C VAL A 2 1.73 -33.66 24.91
N SER A 3 1.66 -34.25 23.74
CA SER A 3 2.31 -33.68 22.56
C SER A 3 1.45 -32.50 22.13
N ALA A 4 1.67 -31.35 22.78
CA ALA A 4 1.22 -30.08 22.24
C ALA A 4 2.09 -29.79 21.02
N MET A 5 1.69 -30.35 19.87
CA MET A 5 2.21 -29.91 18.58
C MET A 5 1.66 -28.51 18.33
N CYS A 6 2.32 -27.50 18.88
CA CYS A 6 2.26 -26.15 18.33
C CYS A 6 2.96 -26.26 16.97
N ARG A 7 2.22 -26.64 15.91
CA ARG A 7 2.74 -26.66 14.55
C ARG A 7 2.91 -25.19 14.15
N PRO A 8 4.16 -24.68 14.04
CA PRO A 8 4.33 -23.31 13.64
C PRO A 8 3.95 -23.24 12.15
N THR A 9 2.93 -22.47 11.80
CA THR A 9 2.79 -21.95 10.43
C THR A 9 3.75 -20.77 10.23
N SER A 10 4.91 -20.79 10.88
CA SER A 10 5.88 -19.70 10.87
C SER A 10 6.39 -19.56 9.45
N VAL A 11 6.25 -18.38 8.87
CA VAL A 11 7.13 -17.92 7.81
C VAL A 11 8.56 -18.10 8.34
N ARG A 12 9.31 -19.08 7.80
CA ARG A 12 10.65 -19.47 8.32
C ARG A 12 11.79 -18.68 7.66
N TYR A 13 11.45 -17.58 7.00
CA TYR A 13 12.38 -16.67 6.37
C TYR A 13 12.05 -15.24 6.75
N THR A 14 12.98 -14.34 6.52
CA THR A 14 12.87 -12.93 6.85
C THR A 14 13.39 -12.13 5.67
N CYS A 15 12.70 -11.05 5.35
CA CYS A 15 13.14 -10.08 4.36
C CYS A 15 13.29 -8.72 5.03
N ALA A 16 14.23 -7.93 4.54
CA ALA A 16 14.51 -6.59 5.03
C ALA A 16 14.84 -5.67 3.86
N LEU A 17 14.46 -4.39 4.03
CA LEU A 17 14.88 -3.29 3.16
C LEU A 17 15.95 -2.48 3.87
N ASN A 18 17.02 -2.16 3.16
CA ASN A 18 18.00 -1.17 3.63
C ASN A 18 17.60 0.25 3.20
N ALA A 19 18.38 1.25 3.63
CA ALA A 19 18.11 2.66 3.35
C ALA A 19 18.15 3.03 1.85
N THR A 20 18.77 2.20 1.00
CA THR A 20 18.82 2.41 -0.44
C THR A 20 17.69 1.69 -1.19
N GLY A 21 16.80 0.98 -0.47
CA GLY A 21 15.71 0.20 -1.06
C GLY A 21 16.16 -1.15 -1.61
N GLU A 22 17.35 -1.65 -1.23
CA GLU A 22 17.77 -3.00 -1.58
C GLU A 22 17.03 -4.01 -0.69
N LEU A 23 16.47 -5.04 -1.33
CA LEU A 23 15.79 -6.14 -0.66
C LEU A 23 16.76 -7.29 -0.42
N VAL A 24 16.89 -7.69 0.85
CA VAL A 24 17.63 -8.88 1.27
C VAL A 24 16.68 -9.84 1.99
N CYS A 25 16.65 -11.10 1.56
CA CYS A 25 15.90 -12.17 2.22
C CYS A 25 16.85 -13.28 2.70
N PHE A 26 16.59 -13.84 3.88
CA PHE A 26 17.40 -14.90 4.47
C PHE A 26 16.55 -15.85 5.34
N GLY A 27 16.99 -17.09 5.49
CA GLY A 27 16.29 -18.14 6.25
C GLY A 27 15.95 -19.34 5.39
N ASP A 28 14.80 -19.95 5.63
CA ASP A 28 14.28 -21.07 4.84
C ASP A 28 14.09 -20.66 3.37
N ASN A 29 14.68 -21.43 2.46
CA ASN A 29 14.66 -21.15 1.02
C ASN A 29 14.31 -22.39 0.17
N GLN A 30 13.54 -23.33 0.75
CA GLN A 30 13.19 -24.58 0.07
C GLN A 30 12.32 -24.37 -1.18
N PHE A 31 11.71 -23.21 -1.33
CA PHE A 31 10.86 -22.82 -2.45
C PHE A 31 11.37 -21.56 -3.15
N TYR A 32 12.65 -21.20 -3.00
CA TYR A 32 13.26 -20.03 -3.65
C TYR A 32 12.70 -18.68 -3.18
N GLN A 33 12.02 -18.64 -2.04
CA GLN A 33 11.40 -17.43 -1.47
C GLN A 33 12.40 -16.38 -0.96
N CYS A 34 13.69 -16.73 -0.88
CA CYS A 34 14.78 -15.81 -0.59
C CYS A 34 15.64 -15.47 -1.83
N ASP A 35 15.35 -16.06 -2.99
CA ASP A 35 16.11 -15.82 -4.23
C ASP A 35 15.67 -14.50 -4.87
N VAL A 36 16.12 -13.39 -4.28
CA VAL A 36 15.81 -12.04 -4.75
C VAL A 36 16.32 -11.88 -6.20
N PRO A 37 15.46 -11.49 -7.17
CA PRO A 37 15.89 -11.29 -8.55
C PRO A 37 17.01 -10.25 -8.65
N PRO A 38 18.10 -10.52 -9.40
CA PRO A 38 19.28 -9.64 -9.43
C PRO A 38 18.97 -8.24 -9.98
N ASP A 39 17.97 -8.13 -10.86
CA ASP A 39 17.55 -6.89 -11.51
C ASP A 39 16.28 -6.28 -10.90
N LEU A 40 15.94 -6.63 -9.65
CA LEU A 40 14.73 -6.12 -8.98
C LEU A 40 14.76 -4.59 -8.84
N GLY A 41 15.94 -4.00 -8.65
CA GLY A 41 16.11 -2.57 -8.42
C GLY A 41 15.55 -2.10 -7.05
N PRO A 42 15.41 -0.77 -6.83
CA PRO A 42 14.95 -0.24 -5.56
C PRO A 42 13.50 -0.63 -5.25
N VAL A 43 13.28 -1.17 -4.06
CA VAL A 43 11.99 -1.60 -3.52
C VAL A 43 11.49 -0.59 -2.49
N VAL A 44 10.20 -0.29 -2.55
CA VAL A 44 9.53 0.69 -1.66
C VAL A 44 8.53 0.04 -0.71
N ALA A 45 8.06 -1.17 -1.01
CA ALA A 45 7.22 -1.96 -0.12
C ALA A 45 7.43 -3.46 -0.37
N MET A 46 7.12 -4.29 0.61
CA MET A 46 7.23 -5.74 0.49
C MET A 46 6.23 -6.46 1.37
N ALA A 47 5.93 -7.71 1.01
CA ALA A 47 5.20 -8.65 1.83
C ALA A 47 5.84 -10.04 1.76
N ALA A 48 5.96 -10.67 2.91
CA ALA A 48 6.43 -12.04 3.05
C ALA A 48 5.24 -12.95 3.38
N GLY A 49 4.85 -13.80 2.43
CA GLY A 49 3.82 -14.83 2.60
C GLY A 49 4.39 -16.13 3.15
N GLY A 50 3.62 -17.21 3.09
CA GLY A 50 4.00 -18.53 3.62
C GLY A 50 5.33 -19.05 3.07
N HIS A 51 5.43 -19.13 1.74
CA HIS A 51 6.60 -19.58 0.99
C HIS A 51 6.88 -18.73 -0.26
N HIS A 52 6.44 -17.47 -0.28
CA HIS A 52 6.68 -16.55 -1.38
C HIS A 52 6.85 -15.13 -0.86
N THR A 53 7.65 -14.34 -1.56
CA THR A 53 7.94 -12.94 -1.26
C THR A 53 7.45 -12.07 -2.41
N CYS A 54 6.83 -10.95 -2.08
CA CYS A 54 6.43 -9.95 -3.06
C CYS A 54 7.07 -8.59 -2.73
N ALA A 55 7.54 -7.90 -3.76
CA ALA A 55 8.23 -6.63 -3.67
C ALA A 55 7.62 -5.63 -4.66
N VAL A 56 7.30 -4.44 -4.17
CA VAL A 56 6.87 -3.31 -4.99
C VAL A 56 8.09 -2.44 -5.28
N LYS A 57 8.48 -2.36 -6.55
CA LYS A 57 9.58 -1.53 -7.02
C LYS A 57 9.21 -0.05 -6.90
N ALA A 58 10.22 0.83 -6.87
CA ALA A 58 10.01 2.28 -6.88
C ALA A 58 9.27 2.79 -8.13
N SER A 59 9.25 2.02 -9.22
CA SER A 59 8.43 2.26 -10.42
C SER A 59 6.94 1.95 -10.23
N GLY A 60 6.56 1.32 -9.11
CA GLY A 60 5.21 0.80 -8.86
C GLY A 60 4.97 -0.61 -9.39
N GLU A 61 5.95 -1.23 -10.06
CA GLU A 61 5.85 -2.61 -10.54
C GLU A 61 5.89 -3.61 -9.37
N LEU A 62 4.99 -4.60 -9.36
CA LEU A 62 4.99 -5.69 -8.39
C LEU A 62 5.73 -6.90 -8.95
N VAL A 63 6.67 -7.43 -8.18
CA VAL A 63 7.39 -8.67 -8.50
C VAL A 63 7.24 -9.63 -7.33
N CYS A 64 6.80 -10.85 -7.60
CA CYS A 64 6.69 -11.92 -6.61
C CYS A 64 7.56 -13.11 -7.01
N PHE A 65 8.18 -13.76 -6.03
CA PHE A 65 9.08 -14.90 -6.22
C PHE A 65 8.99 -15.88 -5.05
N GLY A 66 9.28 -17.15 -5.32
CA GLY A 66 9.18 -18.24 -4.37
C GLY A 66 8.24 -19.35 -4.86
N ASP A 67 7.52 -19.98 -3.92
CA ASP A 67 6.49 -20.96 -4.24
C ASP A 67 5.38 -20.33 -5.10
N ASN A 68 4.97 -21.05 -6.13
CA ASN A 68 3.94 -20.64 -7.06
C ASN A 68 2.97 -21.78 -7.41
N GLU A 69 2.86 -22.82 -6.59
CA GLU A 69 1.99 -23.97 -6.84
C GLU A 69 0.51 -23.58 -7.08
N PHE A 70 0.07 -22.46 -6.49
CA PHE A 70 -1.30 -21.96 -6.58
C PHE A 70 -1.41 -20.65 -7.37
N GLY A 71 -0.35 -20.20 -8.03
CA GLY A 71 -0.32 -18.94 -8.77
C GLY A 71 -0.16 -17.70 -7.88
N GLN A 72 0.33 -17.84 -6.64
CA GLN A 72 0.53 -16.73 -5.70
C GLN A 72 1.64 -15.74 -6.11
N CYS A 73 2.48 -16.11 -7.09
CA CYS A 73 3.46 -15.25 -7.73
C CYS A 73 3.07 -14.85 -9.17
N ASP A 74 1.93 -15.32 -9.69
CA ASP A 74 1.44 -14.98 -11.04
C ASP A 74 0.82 -13.58 -11.04
N VAL A 75 1.67 -12.55 -11.00
CA VAL A 75 1.25 -11.14 -11.04
C VAL A 75 0.49 -10.87 -12.35
N PRO A 76 -0.75 -10.35 -12.30
CA PRO A 76 -1.51 -10.04 -13.51
C PRO A 76 -0.76 -9.03 -14.40
N PRO A 77 -0.67 -9.26 -15.73
CA PRO A 77 0.11 -8.42 -16.63
C PRO A 77 -0.38 -6.96 -16.68
N ASP A 78 -1.69 -6.75 -16.51
CA ASP A 78 -2.33 -5.44 -16.54
C ASP A 78 -2.60 -4.86 -15.14
N LEU A 79 -1.88 -5.32 -14.12
CA LEU A 79 -2.07 -4.86 -12.73
C LEU A 79 -1.82 -3.35 -12.59
N GLY A 80 -0.88 -2.79 -13.37
CA GLY A 80 -0.49 -1.38 -13.27
C GLY A 80 0.28 -1.06 -11.98
N PRO A 81 0.47 0.24 -11.66
CA PRO A 81 1.25 0.64 -10.49
C PRO A 81 0.58 0.23 -9.16
N VAL A 82 1.35 -0.39 -8.28
CA VAL A 82 0.95 -0.86 -6.96
C VAL A 82 1.50 0.07 -5.87
N LEU A 83 0.69 0.36 -4.86
CA LEU A 83 1.07 1.17 -3.70
C LEU A 83 1.28 0.34 -2.42
N ALA A 84 0.56 -0.77 -2.29
CA ALA A 84 0.68 -1.66 -1.14
C ALA A 84 0.46 -3.10 -1.56
N VAL A 85 1.08 -4.02 -0.84
CA VAL A 85 0.96 -5.46 -1.06
C VAL A 85 0.84 -6.18 0.28
N ALA A 86 0.01 -7.22 0.31
CA ALA A 86 -0.05 -8.19 1.40
C ALA A 86 0.03 -9.61 0.83
N ALA A 87 0.70 -10.50 1.55
CA ALA A 87 0.91 -11.88 1.14
C ALA A 87 0.44 -12.80 2.26
N GLY A 88 -0.51 -13.69 1.94
CA GLY A 88 -1.02 -14.71 2.85
C GLY A 88 -0.23 -16.02 2.74
N LEU A 89 -0.86 -17.16 3.09
CA LEU A 89 -0.18 -18.46 2.97
C LEU A 89 0.13 -18.82 1.50
N ARG A 90 -0.88 -18.70 0.64
CA ARG A 90 -0.88 -19.12 -0.77
C ARG A 90 -1.61 -18.13 -1.70
N HIS A 91 -1.75 -16.89 -1.27
CA HIS A 91 -2.38 -15.83 -2.06
C HIS A 91 -1.70 -14.49 -1.80
N THR A 92 -1.81 -13.59 -2.76
CA THR A 92 -1.24 -12.24 -2.73
C THR A 92 -2.35 -11.25 -3.06
N CYS A 93 -2.35 -10.11 -2.39
CA CYS A 93 -3.25 -9.00 -2.65
C CYS A 93 -2.48 -7.70 -2.82
N ALA A 94 -2.77 -6.97 -3.88
CA ALA A 94 -2.13 -5.72 -4.26
C ALA A 94 -3.16 -4.60 -4.34
N VAL A 95 -2.85 -3.46 -3.72
CA VAL A 95 -3.61 -2.22 -3.84
C VAL A 95 -2.96 -1.39 -4.93
N LYS A 96 -3.69 -1.17 -6.02
CA LYS A 96 -3.26 -0.34 -7.14
C LYS A 96 -3.25 1.14 -6.75
N ALA A 97 -2.52 1.96 -7.51
CA ALA A 97 -2.53 3.42 -7.36
C ALA A 97 -3.91 4.05 -7.56
N SER A 98 -4.81 3.38 -8.28
CA SER A 98 -6.23 3.76 -8.40
C SER A 98 -7.05 3.51 -7.12
N GLY A 99 -6.49 2.80 -6.13
CA GLY A 99 -7.19 2.32 -4.94
C GLY A 99 -7.92 0.99 -5.14
N GLU A 100 -7.87 0.39 -6.34
CA GLU A 100 -8.45 -0.93 -6.59
C GLU A 100 -7.63 -2.04 -5.91
N LEU A 101 -8.31 -2.99 -5.27
CA LEU A 101 -7.71 -4.18 -4.69
C LEU A 101 -7.79 -5.35 -5.68
N VAL A 102 -6.64 -5.94 -5.99
CA VAL A 102 -6.54 -7.13 -6.84
C VAL A 102 -5.82 -8.22 -6.05
N CYS A 103 -6.45 -9.38 -5.91
CA CYS A 103 -5.84 -10.55 -5.30
C CYS A 103 -5.59 -11.65 -6.34
N PHE A 104 -4.59 -12.50 -6.14
CA PHE A 104 -4.24 -13.65 -6.99
C PHE A 104 -3.64 -14.79 -6.15
N GLY A 105 -3.55 -15.99 -6.73
CA GLY A 105 -3.20 -17.23 -6.02
C GLY A 105 -4.40 -18.11 -5.65
N ASP A 106 -4.24 -18.87 -4.55
CA ASP A 106 -5.25 -19.78 -4.02
C ASP A 106 -6.54 -19.06 -3.64
N ASN A 107 -7.69 -19.70 -3.91
CA ASN A 107 -9.00 -19.16 -3.60
C ASN A 107 -9.99 -20.23 -3.06
N GLN A 108 -9.48 -21.31 -2.47
CA GLN A 108 -10.33 -22.41 -1.98
C GLN A 108 -11.31 -21.98 -0.88
N ASN A 109 -11.04 -20.87 -0.20
CA ASN A 109 -11.86 -20.32 0.87
C ASN A 109 -12.44 -18.95 0.53
N GLY A 110 -12.33 -18.48 -0.72
CA GLY A 110 -12.81 -17.15 -1.15
C GLY A 110 -11.90 -15.98 -0.72
N GLN A 111 -10.65 -16.24 -0.33
CA GLN A 111 -9.70 -15.20 0.12
C GLN A 111 -9.31 -14.15 -0.93
N ARG A 112 -9.68 -14.38 -2.20
CA ARG A 112 -9.53 -13.45 -3.33
C ARG A 112 -10.87 -12.92 -3.84
N ASP A 113 -12.00 -13.35 -3.28
CA ASP A 113 -13.33 -12.90 -3.69
C ASP A 113 -13.60 -11.46 -3.20
N VAL A 114 -12.88 -10.50 -3.79
CA VAL A 114 -12.99 -9.07 -3.50
C VAL A 114 -14.44 -8.62 -3.73
N PRO A 115 -15.12 -8.04 -2.73
CA PRO A 115 -16.49 -7.55 -2.90
C PRO A 115 -16.57 -6.51 -4.02
N PRO A 116 -17.57 -6.60 -4.93
CA PRO A 116 -17.66 -5.72 -6.10
C PRO A 116 -17.86 -4.24 -5.76
N ASP A 117 -18.35 -3.95 -4.55
CA ASP A 117 -18.63 -2.62 -4.00
C ASP A 117 -17.62 -2.20 -2.92
N LEU A 118 -16.46 -2.87 -2.83
CA LEU A 118 -15.42 -2.54 -1.85
C LEU A 118 -14.95 -1.08 -1.98
N GLY A 119 -14.92 -0.52 -3.20
CA GLY A 119 -14.44 0.84 -3.45
C GLY A 119 -12.93 1.00 -3.20
N PRO A 120 -12.42 2.24 -3.09
CA PRO A 120 -10.98 2.49 -2.93
C PRO A 120 -10.45 1.97 -1.59
N VAL A 121 -9.34 1.23 -1.64
CA VAL A 121 -8.64 0.64 -0.50
C VAL A 121 -7.38 1.42 -0.20
N LEU A 122 -7.09 1.65 1.09
CA LEU A 122 -5.89 2.33 1.58
C LEU A 122 -4.87 1.38 2.21
N ALA A 123 -5.33 0.27 2.78
CA ALA A 123 -4.47 -0.72 3.39
C ALA A 123 -5.07 -2.12 3.23
N VAL A 124 -4.20 -3.12 3.14
CA VAL A 124 -4.59 -4.53 3.02
C VAL A 124 -3.71 -5.37 3.95
N ALA A 125 -4.30 -6.40 4.54
CA ALA A 125 -3.60 -7.45 5.27
C ALA A 125 -4.16 -8.82 4.85
N ALA A 126 -3.29 -9.82 4.78
CA ALA A 126 -3.63 -11.18 4.37
C ALA A 126 -3.20 -12.17 5.47
N GLY A 127 -4.14 -13.01 5.91
CA GLY A 127 -3.87 -14.10 6.85
C GLY A 127 -3.57 -15.41 6.11
N LEU A 128 -3.78 -16.57 6.76
CA LEU A 128 -3.52 -17.84 6.08
C LEU A 128 -4.44 -18.04 4.86
N ARG A 129 -5.74 -17.80 5.04
CA ARG A 129 -6.79 -18.11 4.06
C ARG A 129 -7.90 -17.06 4.02
N TYR A 130 -7.58 -15.82 4.40
CA TYR A 130 -8.51 -14.70 4.39
C TYR A 130 -7.75 -13.39 4.17
N THR A 131 -8.47 -12.37 3.72
CA THR A 131 -7.97 -11.04 3.40
C THR A 131 -8.81 -10.00 4.13
N CYS A 132 -8.17 -8.94 4.61
CA CYS A 132 -8.83 -7.77 5.17
C CYS A 132 -8.34 -6.51 4.46
N ALA A 133 -9.28 -5.63 4.13
CA ALA A 133 -9.04 -4.38 3.42
C ALA A 133 -9.65 -3.21 4.20
N VAL A 134 -8.87 -2.13 4.36
CA VAL A 134 -9.33 -0.86 4.92
C VAL A 134 -9.68 0.07 3.77
N LYS A 135 -10.96 0.39 3.64
CA LYS A 135 -11.47 1.32 2.64
C LYS A 135 -11.01 2.75 2.94
N ALA A 136 -11.04 3.61 1.93
CA ALA A 136 -10.77 5.05 2.08
C ALA A 136 -11.76 5.76 3.03
N SER A 137 -12.96 5.20 3.22
CA SER A 137 -13.92 5.63 4.23
C SER A 137 -13.51 5.30 5.67
N GLY A 138 -12.48 4.47 5.86
CA GLY A 138 -12.08 3.90 7.15
C GLY A 138 -12.82 2.63 7.55
N GLU A 139 -13.74 2.13 6.70
CA GLU A 139 -14.42 0.86 6.94
C GLU A 139 -13.46 -0.32 6.71
N LEU A 140 -13.50 -1.30 7.62
CA LEU A 140 -12.76 -2.56 7.49
C LEU A 140 -13.68 -3.62 6.91
N VAL A 141 -13.24 -4.28 5.84
CA VAL A 141 -13.94 -5.41 5.22
C VAL A 141 -12.99 -6.59 5.16
N CYS A 142 -13.43 -7.74 5.67
CA CYS A 142 -12.67 -8.99 5.63
C CYS A 142 -13.47 -10.07 4.88
N PHE A 143 -12.78 -10.88 4.09
CA PHE A 143 -13.38 -11.94 3.27
C PHE A 143 -12.43 -13.14 3.15
N GLY A 144 -13.00 -14.32 2.92
CA GLY A 144 -12.29 -15.59 2.87
C GLY A 144 -12.72 -16.54 3.99
N ASP A 145 -11.78 -17.38 4.44
CA ASP A 145 -12.01 -18.31 5.55
C ASP A 145 -12.46 -17.58 6.82
N ASN A 146 -13.50 -18.11 7.47
CA ASN A 146 -14.08 -17.53 8.67
C ASN A 146 -14.38 -18.57 9.77
N GLU A 147 -13.70 -19.73 9.75
CA GLU A 147 -13.93 -20.83 10.69
C GLU A 147 -13.85 -20.41 12.18
N PHE A 148 -13.07 -19.37 12.48
CA PHE A 148 -12.86 -18.85 13.85
C PHE A 148 -13.36 -17.42 14.04
N GLY A 149 -14.15 -16.88 13.11
CA GLY A 149 -14.63 -15.50 13.17
C GLY A 149 -13.57 -14.44 12.80
N GLN A 150 -12.50 -14.81 12.10
CA GLN A 150 -11.43 -13.89 11.69
C GLN A 150 -11.88 -12.81 10.68
N CYS A 151 -13.06 -13.00 10.06
CA CYS A 151 -13.72 -12.05 9.18
C CYS A 151 -14.98 -11.44 9.82
N ASP A 152 -15.34 -11.81 11.06
CA ASP A 152 -16.48 -11.24 11.79
C ASP A 152 -16.13 -9.85 12.34
N VAL A 153 -16.05 -8.87 11.43
CA VAL A 153 -15.75 -7.47 11.77
C VAL A 153 -16.84 -6.94 12.73
N PRO A 154 -16.47 -6.40 13.92
CA PRO A 154 -17.44 -5.85 14.84
C PRO A 154 -18.26 -4.70 14.20
N PRO A 155 -19.60 -4.70 14.34
CA PRO A 155 -20.46 -3.71 13.65
C PRO A 155 -20.17 -2.27 14.08
N ASP A 156 -19.74 -2.05 15.31
CA ASP A 156 -19.43 -0.74 15.89
C ASP A 156 -17.92 -0.46 15.95
N LEU A 157 -17.12 -1.11 15.09
CA LEU A 157 -15.67 -0.91 15.07
C LEU A 157 -15.31 0.56 14.79
N GLY A 158 -16.08 1.25 13.94
CA GLY A 158 -15.81 2.61 13.52
C GLY A 158 -14.57 2.72 12.60
N PRO A 159 -14.07 3.93 12.34
CA PRO A 159 -13.00 4.13 11.36
C PRO A 159 -11.68 3.47 11.79
N VAL A 160 -11.12 2.66 10.90
CA VAL A 160 -9.84 1.95 11.03
C VAL A 160 -8.77 2.67 10.21
N VAL A 161 -7.56 2.74 10.78
CA VAL A 161 -6.39 3.38 10.14
C VAL A 161 -5.27 2.40 9.83
N ALA A 162 -5.26 1.22 10.47
CA ALA A 162 -4.34 0.15 10.17
C ALA A 162 -4.97 -1.20 10.52
N VAL A 163 -4.57 -2.23 9.79
CA VAL A 163 -5.00 -3.62 10.01
C VAL A 163 -3.79 -4.55 9.91
N ALA A 164 -3.76 -5.56 10.76
CA ALA A 164 -2.83 -6.68 10.69
C ALA A 164 -3.63 -7.99 10.72
N ALA A 165 -3.21 -8.94 9.89
CA ALA A 165 -3.81 -10.26 9.80
C ALA A 165 -2.80 -11.29 10.32
N GLY A 166 -3.13 -11.93 11.43
CA GLY A 166 -2.44 -13.13 11.89
C GLY A 166 -2.98 -14.36 11.16
N GLY A 167 -2.50 -15.54 11.57
CA GLY A 167 -2.83 -16.76 10.83
C GLY A 167 -4.34 -17.06 10.75
N ARG A 168 -5.06 -16.83 11.85
CA ARG A 168 -6.53 -17.04 11.99
C ARG A 168 -7.19 -15.97 12.87
N HIS A 169 -6.58 -14.79 12.99
CA HIS A 169 -7.11 -13.68 13.78
C HIS A 169 -6.71 -12.35 13.16
N THR A 170 -7.55 -11.34 13.32
CA THR A 170 -7.37 -9.98 12.78
C THR A 170 -7.22 -9.00 13.92
N CYS A 171 -6.33 -8.03 13.77
CA CYS A 171 -6.19 -6.89 14.68
C CYS A 171 -6.32 -5.59 13.90
N ALA A 172 -7.21 -4.70 14.34
CA ALA A 172 -7.49 -3.43 13.72
C ALA A 172 -7.20 -2.27 14.70
N VAL A 173 -6.52 -1.24 14.19
CA VAL A 173 -6.28 0.01 14.92
C VAL A 173 -7.30 1.03 14.46
N LYS A 174 -8.13 1.47 15.40
CA LYS A 174 -9.12 2.54 15.17
C LYS A 174 -8.42 3.89 15.05
N ALA A 175 -9.07 4.85 14.39
CA ALA A 175 -8.62 6.24 14.32
C ALA A 175 -8.51 6.91 15.71
N SER A 176 -9.23 6.40 16.71
CA SER A 176 -9.10 6.78 18.12
C SER A 176 -7.82 6.27 18.80
N GLY A 177 -7.07 5.36 18.16
CA GLY A 177 -5.92 4.66 18.72
C GLY A 177 -6.27 3.40 19.51
N ASP A 178 -7.55 3.03 19.60
CA ASP A 178 -7.97 1.75 20.19
C ASP A 178 -7.51 0.57 19.30
N LEU A 179 -6.99 -0.49 19.90
CA LEU A 179 -6.68 -1.76 19.24
C LEU A 179 -7.78 -2.77 19.54
N ILE A 180 -8.38 -3.35 18.50
CA ILE A 180 -9.39 -4.39 18.61
C ILE A 180 -8.92 -5.61 17.82
N CYS A 181 -8.93 -6.79 18.45
CA CYS A 181 -8.58 -8.04 17.79
C CYS A 181 -9.74 -9.04 17.88
N PHE A 182 -9.95 -9.82 16.82
CA PHE A 182 -11.04 -10.80 16.70
C PHE A 182 -10.59 -12.00 15.86
N GLY A 183 -11.29 -13.13 15.98
CA GLY A 183 -10.92 -14.41 15.39
C GLY A 183 -10.43 -15.43 16.42
N PHE A 184 -9.58 -16.37 15.99
CA PHE A 184 -9.02 -17.43 16.84
C PHE A 184 -8.28 -16.87 18.05
N ASN A 185 -8.70 -17.27 19.27
CA ASN A 185 -8.18 -16.72 20.53
C ASN A 185 -7.80 -17.78 21.59
N GLU A 186 -7.56 -19.04 21.23
CA GLU A 186 -7.27 -20.09 22.24
C GLU A 186 -5.95 -19.87 23.00
N LEU A 187 -5.07 -18.99 22.51
CA LEU A 187 -3.79 -18.64 23.12
C LEU A 187 -3.78 -17.21 23.68
N GLY A 188 -4.92 -16.51 23.71
CA GLY A 188 -5.04 -15.13 24.17
C GLY A 188 -4.46 -14.08 23.20
N GLN A 189 -4.27 -14.43 21.92
CA GLN A 189 -3.72 -13.50 20.91
C GLN A 189 -4.62 -12.29 20.62
N CYS A 190 -5.91 -12.38 20.94
CA CYS A 190 -6.87 -11.28 20.83
C CYS A 190 -7.11 -10.56 22.17
N ASP A 191 -6.49 -11.01 23.26
CA ASP A 191 -6.67 -10.44 24.60
C ASP A 191 -5.85 -9.15 24.76
N VAL A 192 -6.32 -8.07 24.14
CA VAL A 192 -5.70 -6.75 24.24
C VAL A 192 -5.79 -6.24 25.69
N PRO A 193 -4.66 -5.86 26.33
CA PRO A 193 -4.67 -5.36 27.69
C PRO A 193 -5.57 -4.12 27.85
N ALA A 194 -6.34 -4.08 28.93
CA ALA A 194 -7.22 -2.96 29.22
C ALA A 194 -6.45 -1.64 29.25
N GLY A 195 -6.97 -0.62 28.54
CA GLY A 195 -6.35 0.70 28.45
C GLY A 195 -5.15 0.80 27.49
N PHE A 196 -4.73 -0.30 26.84
CA PHE A 196 -3.71 -0.22 25.80
C PHE A 196 -4.18 0.65 24.63
N ARG A 197 -3.30 1.51 24.12
CA ARG A 197 -3.56 2.40 22.99
C ARG A 197 -2.36 2.43 22.07
N VAL A 198 -2.62 2.33 20.77
CA VAL A 198 -1.59 2.49 19.75
C VAL A 198 -1.30 3.97 19.60
N ARG A 199 -0.01 4.33 19.71
CA ARG A 199 0.43 5.69 19.43
C ARG A 199 0.43 5.91 17.92
N LEU A 200 -0.58 6.62 17.44
CA LEU A 200 -0.62 7.03 16.04
C LEU A 200 0.46 8.11 15.83
N ALA A 201 1.30 7.94 14.80
CA ALA A 201 2.17 9.01 14.37
C ALA A 201 1.32 10.15 13.82
N PRO A 202 1.60 11.43 14.16
CA PRO A 202 0.95 12.54 13.49
C PRO A 202 1.26 12.42 11.99
N ARG A 203 0.21 12.42 11.16
CA ARG A 203 0.35 12.44 9.71
C ARG A 203 1.24 13.65 9.37
N PRO A 204 2.41 13.49 8.72
CA PRO A 204 3.13 14.63 8.20
C PRO A 204 2.25 15.20 7.08
N VAL A 205 1.47 16.23 7.39
CA VAL A 205 0.87 17.07 6.37
C VAL A 205 2.04 17.87 5.82
N ARG A 206 2.70 17.39 4.75
CA ARG A 206 3.51 18.30 3.94
C ARG A 206 2.51 19.30 3.35
N PRO A 207 2.62 20.60 3.63
CA PRO A 207 1.98 21.58 2.76
C PRO A 207 2.47 21.28 1.34
N ALA A 208 1.56 21.26 0.37
CA ALA A 208 1.97 21.28 -1.03
C ALA A 208 3.00 22.40 -1.17
N ALA A 209 4.17 22.09 -1.75
CA ALA A 209 5.14 23.12 -2.05
C ALA A 209 4.41 24.21 -2.86
N PRO A 210 4.60 25.50 -2.53
CA PRO A 210 3.99 26.55 -3.33
C PRO A 210 4.40 26.36 -4.79
N ASP A 211 3.41 26.38 -5.67
CA ASP A 211 3.62 26.29 -7.11
C ASP A 211 4.62 27.39 -7.53
N PRO A 212 5.80 27.03 -8.08
CA PRO A 212 6.79 28.01 -8.49
C PRO A 212 6.27 28.95 -9.60
N THR A 213 5.15 28.63 -10.25
CA THR A 213 4.52 29.50 -11.26
C THR A 213 3.69 30.65 -10.67
N GLN A 214 3.45 30.67 -9.35
CA GLN A 214 2.74 31.79 -8.71
C GLN A 214 3.64 32.93 -8.23
N GLN A 215 4.97 32.86 -8.41
CA GLN A 215 5.83 34.01 -8.17
C GLN A 215 5.94 34.88 -9.43
N VAL A 216 5.44 36.11 -9.29
CA VAL A 216 5.66 37.30 -10.13
C VAL A 216 4.66 37.50 -11.28
N LEU A 217 3.46 37.96 -10.94
CA LEU A 217 2.84 39.05 -11.71
C LEU A 217 2.93 40.32 -10.85
N GLN A 218 4.07 41.01 -10.94
CA GLN A 218 4.09 42.42 -10.52
C GLN A 218 3.38 43.24 -11.62
N PRO A 219 2.44 44.12 -11.26
CA PRO A 219 1.79 44.96 -12.25
C PRO A 219 2.81 45.94 -12.82
N VAL A 220 3.17 45.77 -14.09
CA VAL A 220 3.97 46.75 -14.82
C VAL A 220 3.04 47.92 -15.16
N HIS A 221 3.24 49.06 -14.50
CA HIS A 221 2.56 50.30 -14.86
C HIS A 221 3.16 50.79 -16.19
N HIS A 222 2.50 50.46 -17.31
CA HIS A 222 2.78 51.12 -18.58
C HIS A 222 2.09 52.49 -18.59
N SER A 223 2.89 53.54 -18.62
CA SER A 223 2.47 54.91 -18.85
C SER A 223 2.56 55.21 -20.35
N GLU A 224 1.52 54.89 -21.10
CA GLU A 224 1.33 55.38 -22.48
C GLU A 224 -0.11 55.87 -22.67
N PRO A 225 -0.34 56.98 -23.39
CA PRO A 225 -1.66 57.56 -23.58
C PRO A 225 -2.49 56.76 -24.59
N PRO A 226 -3.84 56.80 -24.51
CA PRO A 226 -4.71 55.96 -25.32
C PRO A 226 -4.68 56.42 -26.79
N ALA A 227 -4.31 55.51 -27.70
CA ALA A 227 -4.63 55.65 -29.12
C ALA A 227 -6.06 55.12 -29.35
N GLU A 228 -6.93 55.97 -29.89
CA GLU A 228 -8.28 55.59 -30.32
C GLU A 228 -8.18 54.57 -31.47
N ILE A 229 -8.76 53.39 -31.30
CA ILE A 229 -8.90 52.37 -32.34
C ILE A 229 -10.40 52.23 -32.62
N SER A 230 -10.79 52.33 -33.89
CA SER A 230 -12.20 52.39 -34.30
C SER A 230 -12.88 51.01 -34.26
N GLN A 231 -14.22 50.99 -34.13
CA GLN A 231 -15.03 49.78 -33.91
C GLN A 231 -14.93 48.69 -35.01
N GLU A 232 -14.29 48.95 -36.16
CA GLU A 232 -14.11 47.96 -37.22
C GLU A 232 -12.79 47.16 -37.09
N GLU A 233 -11.80 47.63 -36.33
CA GLU A 233 -10.53 46.91 -36.10
C GLU A 233 -10.59 45.94 -34.91
N GLY A 234 -11.57 46.11 -34.00
CA GLY A 234 -11.78 45.22 -32.85
C GLY A 234 -12.36 43.85 -33.21
N ALA A 235 -13.08 43.72 -34.33
CA ALA A 235 -13.71 42.46 -34.75
C ALA A 235 -12.73 41.47 -35.38
N ALA A 236 -11.62 41.95 -35.97
CA ALA A 236 -10.60 41.09 -36.56
C ALA A 236 -9.72 40.40 -35.49
N ILE A 237 -9.50 41.05 -34.34
CA ILE A 237 -8.68 40.51 -33.24
C ILE A 237 -9.43 39.40 -32.48
N VAL A 238 -10.76 39.43 -32.43
CA VAL A 238 -11.58 38.38 -31.78
C VAL A 238 -11.67 37.12 -32.65
N ALA A 239 -11.66 37.25 -33.99
CA ALA A 239 -11.71 36.11 -34.90
C ALA A 239 -10.39 35.32 -34.96
N GLU A 240 -9.23 35.96 -34.74
CA GLU A 240 -7.93 35.28 -34.71
C GLU A 240 -7.66 34.56 -33.37
N GLN A 241 -8.36 34.96 -32.29
CA GLN A 241 -8.27 34.27 -31.01
C GLN A 241 -9.09 32.97 -30.96
N GLU A 242 -10.22 32.84 -31.66
CA GLU A 242 -10.98 31.57 -31.65
C GLU A 242 -10.39 30.47 -32.55
N ALA A 243 -9.53 30.81 -33.51
CA ALA A 243 -8.83 29.82 -34.35
C ALA A 243 -7.63 29.16 -33.65
N THR A 244 -7.07 29.76 -32.61
CA THR A 244 -5.93 29.22 -31.85
C THR A 244 -6.33 28.33 -30.66
N TRP A 245 -7.63 28.26 -30.32
CA TRP A 245 -8.16 27.40 -29.25
C TRP A 245 -8.44 25.95 -29.67
N ILE A 246 -8.53 25.66 -30.97
CA ILE A 246 -8.79 24.30 -31.49
C ILE A 246 -7.49 23.56 -31.84
N GLU A 247 -6.44 24.24 -32.32
CA GLU A 247 -5.16 23.56 -32.64
C GLU A 247 -4.27 23.27 -31.42
N HIS A 248 -4.50 23.92 -30.26
CA HIS A 248 -3.75 23.61 -29.03
C HIS A 248 -4.33 22.45 -28.20
N ASN A 249 -5.55 21.96 -28.51
CA ASN A 249 -6.27 20.99 -27.66
C ASN A 249 -6.58 19.64 -28.35
N ILE A 250 -6.23 19.44 -29.62
CA ILE A 250 -6.32 18.14 -30.29
C ILE A 250 -5.15 17.97 -31.29
N GLY A 251 -3.98 17.63 -30.75
CA GLY A 251 -2.78 17.29 -31.51
C GLY A 251 -2.67 15.79 -31.78
N SER A 252 -2.58 15.44 -33.05
CA SER A 252 -2.35 14.11 -33.60
C SER A 252 -0.94 13.59 -33.29
N GLY A 253 -0.80 12.40 -32.69
CA GLY A 253 0.39 11.54 -32.83
C GLY A 253 1.48 11.58 -31.74
N TRP A 254 1.36 10.65 -30.78
CA TRP A 254 2.41 9.78 -30.16
C TRP A 254 3.76 10.33 -29.64
N HIS A 255 4.01 10.11 -28.35
CA HIS A 255 5.04 9.22 -27.70
C HIS A 255 5.30 9.77 -26.28
N GLY A 256 5.03 9.04 -25.20
CA GLY A 256 5.84 7.91 -24.73
C GLY A 256 7.03 8.42 -23.90
N ASN A 257 6.88 8.37 -22.57
CA ASN A 257 7.88 8.68 -21.52
C ASN A 257 8.13 10.16 -21.20
N ASP A 258 7.40 10.69 -20.21
CA ASP A 258 7.96 11.55 -19.14
C ASP A 258 6.86 11.88 -18.12
N PHE A 259 6.52 10.88 -17.29
CA PHE A 259 5.99 11.15 -15.96
C PHE A 259 7.07 10.70 -14.99
N GLN A 260 7.90 11.63 -14.54
CA GLN A 260 8.53 11.50 -13.23
C GLN A 260 7.53 11.98 -12.19
N PRO A 261 6.86 11.10 -11.43
CA PRO A 261 6.30 11.53 -10.16
C PRO A 261 7.49 11.75 -9.22
N GLN A 262 7.77 13.02 -8.92
CA GLN A 262 8.63 13.43 -7.81
C GLN A 262 8.04 12.85 -6.52
N MET A 263 8.56 11.69 -6.11
CA MET A 263 8.18 11.05 -4.85
C MET A 263 8.69 11.89 -3.68
N PRO A 264 7.85 12.26 -2.70
CA PRO A 264 8.36 12.73 -1.42
C PRO A 264 9.03 11.56 -0.71
N VAL A 265 10.35 11.59 -0.63
CA VAL A 265 11.16 10.71 0.22
C VAL A 265 10.68 10.87 1.66
N GLY A 266 10.19 9.78 2.24
CA GLY A 266 9.93 9.66 3.67
C GLY A 266 8.57 9.05 3.99
N LEU A 267 8.41 7.75 3.75
CA LEU A 267 7.47 6.89 4.48
C LEU A 267 7.84 5.42 4.25
N THR A 268 8.94 4.96 4.84
CA THR A 268 9.19 3.52 5.07
C THR A 268 10.32 3.34 6.06
N HIS A 269 9.98 3.37 7.34
CA HIS A 269 10.74 2.64 8.35
C HIS A 269 9.74 1.82 9.16
N GLY A 270 9.20 0.80 8.51
CA GLY A 270 8.50 -0.30 9.14
C GLY A 270 9.27 -1.57 8.81
N VAL A 271 9.84 -2.22 9.81
CA VAL A 271 10.27 -3.60 9.68
C VAL A 271 8.98 -4.42 9.51
N TYR A 272 8.67 -4.84 8.29
CA TYR A 272 7.57 -5.77 8.01
C TYR A 272 8.06 -7.18 8.33
N THR A 273 8.17 -7.51 9.62
CA THR A 273 8.20 -8.92 10.02
C THR A 273 6.77 -9.44 9.97
N SER A 274 6.57 -10.65 9.46
CA SER A 274 5.40 -11.44 9.85
C SER A 274 5.44 -11.56 11.38
N HIS A 275 4.56 -10.83 12.07
CA HIS A 275 4.66 -10.60 13.51
C HIS A 275 4.25 -11.85 14.30
N GLU A 276 5.24 -12.52 14.88
CA GLU A 276 5.21 -12.86 16.30
C GLU A 276 6.17 -11.91 17.04
N LEU A 277 5.66 -11.16 18.01
CA LEU A 277 6.47 -10.27 18.85
C LEU A 277 7.43 -11.10 19.73
N ARG A 278 8.75 -10.97 19.49
CA ARG A 278 9.76 -11.11 20.55
C ARG A 278 10.54 -9.82 20.68
N THR A 279 10.42 -9.23 21.87
CA THR A 279 11.15 -8.08 22.36
C THR A 279 12.67 -8.35 22.33
N PHE A 280 13.42 -7.61 21.52
CA PHE A 280 14.85 -7.42 21.76
C PHE A 280 15.06 -5.99 22.26
N LEU A 281 15.22 -5.86 23.58
CA LEU A 281 15.85 -4.69 24.17
C LEU A 281 17.34 -4.80 23.91
N CYS A 282 17.88 -3.95 23.03
CA CYS A 282 19.32 -3.68 22.97
C CYS A 282 19.51 -2.20 23.35
N GLY A 283 19.64 -1.95 24.65
CA GLY A 283 20.18 -0.68 25.14
C GLY A 283 21.70 -0.77 25.19
N PRO A 284 22.44 0.32 24.93
CA PRO A 284 23.89 0.32 25.06
C PRO A 284 24.28 0.13 26.53
N ALA A 285 25.20 -0.81 26.78
CA ALA A 285 25.87 -0.92 28.06
C ALA A 285 26.71 0.35 28.28
N ALA A 286 26.36 1.15 29.28
CA ALA A 286 27.26 2.16 29.82
C ALA A 286 28.31 1.46 30.68
N SER A 287 29.58 1.60 30.30
CA SER A 287 30.71 1.24 31.16
C SER A 287 30.83 2.24 32.31
N LEU A 288 30.87 1.72 33.55
CA LEU A 288 31.75 2.14 34.66
C LEU A 288 31.75 1.02 35.71
#